data_AF-A0A1Z8QCL2-F1
#
_entry.id   AF-A0A1Z8QCL2-F1
#
_cell.length_a   1.000
_cell.length_b   1.000
_cell.length_c   1.000
_cell.angle_alpha   90.00
_cell.angle_beta   90.00
_cell.angle_gamma   90.00
#
_symmetry.space_group_name_H-M   'P 1'
#
loop_
_entity.id
_entity.type
_entity.pdbx_description
1 polymer ?
#
loop_
_entity_poly.entity_id
_entity_poly.type
_entity_poly.pdbx_seq_one_letter_code
_entity_poly.pdbx_strand_id
1 'polypeptide(L)'
;MQSRYSLYIGRFQPFHKGHAWCIREMISNGKKVCVAVMDIHELEPEKNPYTYNEVLKKISEDMNEELQKNQMMITSIPAIESVNYGRDVGYDLIEHKPPKEVAKISSTDIRKNIMKQG
;
A
#
# COMPACT_ATOMS: atom_id res chain seq x y z
N MET A 1 2.88 8.15 24.95
CA MET A 1 3.46 8.65 23.67
C MET A 1 2.39 8.55 22.60
N GLN A 2 1.97 9.66 22.03
CA GLN A 2 0.97 9.69 20.96
C GLN A 2 1.60 9.05 19.71
N SER A 3 1.22 7.82 19.35
CA SER A 3 1.87 7.10 18.26
C SER A 3 1.37 7.65 16.92
N ARG A 4 2.13 8.56 16.32
CA ARG A 4 1.89 9.03 14.95
C ARG A 4 2.15 7.88 13.97
N TYR A 5 1.37 7.82 12.91
CA TYR A 5 1.48 6.80 11.87
C TYR A 5 2.15 7.42 10.62
N SER A 6 2.95 6.61 9.94
CA SER A 6 3.44 6.90 8.58
C SER A 6 2.40 6.42 7.58
N LEU A 7 2.01 7.25 6.62
CA LEU A 7 0.90 6.95 5.71
C LEU A 7 1.43 6.46 4.35
N TYR A 8 0.95 5.29 3.91
CA TYR A 8 1.05 4.85 2.53
C TYR A 8 -0.32 4.86 1.89
N ILE A 9 -0.45 5.49 0.72
CA ILE A 9 -1.69 5.56 -0.05
C ILE A 9 -1.47 4.77 -1.34
N GLY A 10 -2.38 3.86 -1.68
CA GLY A 10 -2.26 3.10 -2.92
C GLY A 10 -3.52 2.37 -3.34
N ARG A 11 -3.57 2.01 -4.62
CA ARG A 11 -4.61 1.14 -5.19
C ARG A 11 -4.33 -0.34 -4.89
N PHE A 12 -3.04 -0.70 -4.83
CA PHE A 12 -2.54 -2.05 -4.54
C PHE A 12 -3.20 -3.15 -5.39
N GLN A 13 -3.07 -3.04 -6.72
CA GLN A 13 -3.79 -3.87 -7.71
C GLN A 13 -2.86 -4.82 -8.50
N PRO A 14 -2.24 -5.87 -7.92
CA PRO A 14 -2.40 -6.36 -6.56
C PRO A 14 -1.34 -5.77 -5.60
N PHE A 15 -1.57 -5.97 -4.30
CA PHE A 15 -0.51 -5.86 -3.30
C PHE A 15 0.58 -6.89 -3.58
N HIS A 16 1.84 -6.53 -3.35
CA HIS A 16 2.99 -7.36 -3.73
C HIS A 16 4.20 -7.08 -2.84
N LYS A 17 5.26 -7.89 -2.99
CA LYS A 17 6.47 -7.84 -2.15
C LYS A 17 7.14 -6.46 -2.11
N GLY A 18 7.12 -5.71 -3.22
CA GLY A 18 7.59 -4.31 -3.23
C GLY A 18 6.88 -3.40 -2.22
N HIS A 19 5.54 -3.43 -2.18
CA HIS A 19 4.75 -2.67 -1.20
C HIS A 19 5.05 -3.13 0.23
N ALA A 20 5.06 -4.45 0.46
CA ALA A 20 5.37 -5.04 1.76
C ALA A 20 6.77 -4.62 2.28
N TRP A 21 7.76 -4.56 1.38
CA TRP A 21 9.11 -4.14 1.71
C TRP A 21 9.15 -2.69 2.23
N CYS A 22 8.51 -1.74 1.54
CA CYS A 22 8.47 -0.34 1.98
C CYS A 22 7.80 -0.20 3.36
N ILE A 23 6.69 -0.92 3.58
CA ILE A 23 5.98 -0.91 4.86
C ILE A 23 6.88 -1.48 5.98
N ARG A 24 7.53 -2.62 5.73
CA ARG A 24 8.44 -3.26 6.70
C ARG A 24 9.66 -2.42 7.01
N GLU A 25 10.20 -1.70 6.03
CA GLU A 25 11.30 -0.75 6.25
C GLU A 25 10.90 0.31 7.30
N MET A 26 9.74 0.93 7.14
CA MET A 26 9.26 1.92 8.12
C MET A 26 8.98 1.32 9.49
N ILE A 27 8.43 0.11 9.54
CA ILE A 27 8.22 -0.61 10.80
C ILE A 27 9.55 -0.94 11.49
N SER A 28 10.57 -1.37 10.74
CA SER A 28 11.91 -1.64 11.28
C SER A 28 12.60 -0.39 11.84
N ASN A 29 12.25 0.79 11.31
CA ASN A 29 12.67 2.10 11.85
C ASN A 29 11.85 2.55 13.07
N GLY A 30 11.08 1.64 13.68
CA GLY A 30 10.29 1.87 14.89
C GLY A 30 9.04 2.71 14.66
N LYS A 31 8.59 2.88 13.41
CA LYS A 31 7.38 3.66 13.08
C LYS A 31 6.16 2.74 13.03
N LYS A 32 4.99 3.30 13.36
CA LYS A 32 3.71 2.68 13.01
C LYS A 32 3.29 3.09 11.60
N VAL A 33 2.57 2.23 10.90
CA VAL A 33 2.19 2.44 9.50
C VAL A 33 0.67 2.38 9.31
N CYS A 34 0.10 3.36 8.62
CA CYS A 34 -1.27 3.34 8.15
C CYS A 34 -1.25 3.11 6.64
N VAL A 35 -1.91 2.05 6.16
CA VAL A 35 -2.06 1.76 4.74
C VAL A 35 -3.48 2.15 4.33
N ALA A 36 -3.59 3.26 3.59
CA ALA A 36 -4.83 3.70 2.98
C ALA A 36 -5.00 3.05 1.60
N VAL A 37 -5.98 2.16 1.50
CA VAL A 37 -6.32 1.43 0.28
C VAL A 37 -7.42 2.17 -0.46
N MET A 38 -7.17 2.49 -1.72
CA MET A 38 -8.11 3.20 -2.58
C MET A 38 -9.16 2.25 -3.16
N ASP A 39 -10.43 2.51 -2.85
CA ASP A 39 -11.57 1.80 -3.41
C ASP A 39 -11.91 2.36 -4.80
N ILE A 40 -11.27 1.80 -5.82
CA ILE A 40 -11.30 2.29 -7.22
C ILE A 40 -11.85 1.27 -8.22
N HIS A 41 -12.06 0.01 -7.79
CA HIS A 41 -12.42 -1.08 -8.69
C HIS A 41 -13.66 -0.76 -9.54
N GLU A 42 -14.74 -0.32 -8.90
CA GLU A 42 -16.02 -0.01 -9.56
C GLU A 42 -15.92 1.12 -10.60
N LEU A 43 -14.95 2.03 -10.46
CA LEU A 43 -14.74 3.15 -11.38
C LEU A 43 -13.84 2.78 -12.56
N GLU A 44 -12.84 1.92 -12.34
CA GLU A 44 -11.82 1.58 -13.34
C GLU A 44 -11.44 0.08 -13.30
N PRO A 45 -12.38 -0.84 -13.57
CA PRO A 45 -12.17 -2.27 -13.32
C PRO A 45 -11.09 -2.91 -14.20
N GLU A 46 -10.89 -2.42 -15.43
CA GLU A 46 -9.88 -2.97 -16.35
C GLU A 46 -8.44 -2.79 -15.84
N LYS A 47 -8.15 -1.64 -15.23
CA LYS A 47 -6.81 -1.32 -14.69
C LYS A 47 -6.66 -1.75 -13.24
N ASN A 48 -7.78 -1.91 -12.54
CA ASN A 48 -7.85 -2.21 -11.11
C ASN A 48 -8.74 -3.45 -10.92
N PRO A 49 -8.27 -4.64 -11.27
CA PRO A 49 -9.12 -5.84 -11.37
C PRO A 49 -9.58 -6.41 -10.02
N TYR A 50 -9.03 -5.94 -8.90
CA TYR A 50 -9.37 -6.43 -7.56
C TYR A 50 -10.22 -5.42 -6.81
N THR A 51 -11.29 -5.89 -6.18
CA THR A 51 -12.12 -5.11 -5.24
C THR A 51 -11.33 -4.70 -4.00
N TYR A 52 -11.81 -3.68 -3.27
CA TYR A 52 -11.24 -3.31 -1.98
C TYR A 52 -11.10 -4.51 -1.03
N ASN A 53 -12.09 -5.39 -0.97
CA ASN A 53 -12.08 -6.55 -0.08
C ASN A 53 -11.01 -7.57 -0.45
N GLU A 54 -10.78 -7.80 -1.74
CA GLU A 54 -9.71 -8.70 -2.22
C GLU A 54 -8.33 -8.12 -1.91
N VAL A 55 -8.15 -6.82 -2.10
CA VAL A 55 -6.91 -6.13 -1.74
C VAL A 55 -6.68 -6.15 -0.23
N LEU A 56 -7.71 -5.84 0.57
CA LEU A 56 -7.66 -5.89 2.04
C LEU A 56 -7.27 -7.29 2.51
N LYS A 57 -7.92 -8.33 1.98
CA LYS A 57 -7.59 -9.73 2.28
C LYS A 57 -6.13 -10.01 1.96
N LYS A 58 -5.65 -9.63 0.77
CA LYS A 58 -4.27 -9.86 0.36
C LYS A 58 -3.25 -9.17 1.26
N ILE A 59 -3.49 -7.91 1.63
CA ILE A 59 -2.62 -7.18 2.57
C ILE A 59 -2.64 -7.87 3.95
N SER A 60 -3.83 -8.27 4.42
CA SER A 60 -4.00 -8.90 5.73
C SER A 60 -3.28 -10.24 5.81
N GLU A 61 -3.26 -11.02 4.74
CA GLU A 61 -2.51 -12.26 4.62
C GLU A 61 -0.99 -12.01 4.59
N ASP A 62 -0.53 -11.09 3.73
CA ASP A 62 0.92 -10.85 3.52
C ASP A 62 1.59 -10.11 4.70
N MET A 63 0.80 -9.39 5.51
CA MET A 63 1.25 -8.52 6.61
C MET A 63 0.57 -8.86 7.96
N ASN A 64 0.14 -10.11 8.13
CA ASN A 64 -0.61 -10.53 9.33
C ASN A 64 0.17 -10.27 10.63
N GLU A 65 1.47 -10.58 10.65
CA GLU A 65 2.30 -10.42 11.84
C GLU A 65 2.35 -8.96 12.32
N GLU A 66 2.55 -8.03 11.39
CA GLU A 66 2.62 -6.59 11.66
C GLU A 66 1.28 -6.03 12.15
N LEU A 67 0.17 -6.56 11.63
CA LEU A 67 -1.18 -6.24 12.10
C LEU A 67 -1.42 -6.73 13.54
N GLN A 68 -1.10 -8.00 13.83
CA GLN A 68 -1.27 -8.57 15.18
C GLN A 68 -0.41 -7.85 16.23
N LYS A 69 0.77 -7.37 15.84
CA LYS A 69 1.66 -6.58 16.70
C LYS A 69 1.25 -5.10 16.84
N ASN A 70 0.13 -4.67 16.25
CA ASN A 70 -0.32 -3.27 16.21
C ASN A 70 0.76 -2.31 15.66
N GLN A 71 1.62 -2.80 14.76
CA GLN A 71 2.65 -2.02 14.07
C GLN A 71 2.08 -1.34 12.83
N MET A 72 0.99 -1.87 12.28
CA MET A 72 0.27 -1.25 11.19
C MET A 72 -1.25 -1.34 11.33
N MET A 73 -1.95 -0.52 10.56
CA MET A 73 -3.39 -0.60 10.34
C MET A 73 -3.72 -0.36 8.86
N ILE A 74 -4.90 -0.80 8.44
CA ILE A 74 -5.42 -0.62 7.09
C ILE A 74 -6.69 0.22 7.16
N THR A 75 -6.87 1.16 6.24
CA THR A 75 -8.08 1.98 6.15
C THR A 75 -8.51 2.11 4.68
N SER A 76 -9.81 2.24 4.44
CA SER A 76 -10.36 2.49 3.11
C SER A 76 -10.42 4.00 2.84
N ILE A 77 -10.13 4.40 1.60
CA ILE A 77 -10.37 5.74 1.09
C ILE A 77 -11.11 5.66 -0.25
N PRO A 78 -11.91 6.67 -0.61
CA PRO A 78 -12.51 6.74 -1.94
C PRO A 78 -11.43 6.85 -3.03
N ALA A 79 -11.81 6.63 -4.28
CA ALA A 79 -10.97 7.03 -5.40
C ALA A 79 -10.65 8.54 -5.32
N ILE A 80 -9.36 8.87 -5.31
CA ILE A 80 -8.88 10.25 -5.22
C ILE A 80 -8.10 10.63 -6.47
N GLU A 81 -8.25 11.88 -6.88
CA GLU A 81 -7.49 12.47 -7.99
C GLU A 81 -6.12 12.98 -7.55
N SER A 82 -6.02 13.51 -6.33
CA SER A 82 -4.81 14.17 -5.83
C SER A 82 -4.66 14.03 -4.31
N VAL A 83 -3.41 14.11 -3.83
CA VAL A 83 -3.08 14.29 -2.42
C VAL A 83 -2.60 15.73 -2.24
N ASN A 84 -3.43 16.56 -1.62
CA ASN A 84 -3.18 17.99 -1.46
C ASN A 84 -2.69 18.27 -0.04
N TYR A 85 -1.62 19.07 0.09
CA TYR A 85 -1.03 19.45 1.37
C TYR A 85 -0.70 20.95 1.39
N GLY A 86 -0.83 21.58 2.56
CA GLY A 86 -0.57 23.00 2.76
C GLY A 86 0.85 23.30 3.25
N ARG A 87 1.08 24.56 3.67
CA ARG A 87 2.27 24.92 4.45
C ARG A 87 2.13 24.40 5.89
N ASP A 88 3.22 23.93 6.49
CA ASP A 88 3.29 23.51 7.90
C ASP A 88 2.29 22.41 8.30
N VAL A 89 2.07 21.41 7.43
CA VAL A 89 1.14 20.29 7.68
C VAL A 89 1.50 19.39 8.88
N GLY A 90 2.65 19.63 9.51
CA GLY A 90 3.08 18.95 10.73
C GLY A 90 3.52 17.50 10.50
N TYR A 91 3.73 17.08 9.25
CA TYR A 91 4.31 15.78 8.89
C TYR A 91 5.29 15.93 7.72
N ASP A 92 6.22 14.98 7.62
CA ASP A 92 7.22 14.93 6.56
C ASP A 92 6.68 14.18 5.33
N LEU A 93 7.06 14.64 4.14
CA LEU A 93 6.89 13.90 2.90
C LEU A 93 8.18 13.12 2.63
N ILE A 94 8.12 11.80 2.73
CA ILE A 94 9.28 10.91 2.59
C ILE A 94 9.13 10.06 1.34
N GLU A 95 10.07 10.18 0.40
CA GLU A 95 10.18 9.31 -0.77
C GLU A 95 11.06 8.10 -0.43
N HIS A 96 10.51 6.88 -0.49
CA HIS A 96 11.27 5.65 -0.33
C HIS A 96 11.70 5.09 -1.69
N LYS A 97 13.00 4.87 -1.87
CA LYS A 97 13.57 4.27 -3.08
C LYS A 97 13.99 2.84 -2.77
N PRO A 98 13.19 1.82 -3.14
CA PRO A 98 13.55 0.44 -2.87
C PRO A 98 14.83 0.03 -3.63
N PRO A 99 15.59 -0.96 -3.12
CA PRO A 99 16.72 -1.54 -3.83
C PRO A 99 16.33 -2.00 -5.24
N LYS A 100 17.27 -1.97 -6.18
CA LYS A 100 17.00 -2.26 -7.62
C LYS A 100 16.25 -3.57 -7.86
N GLU A 101 16.46 -4.59 -7.03
CA GLU A 101 15.80 -5.89 -7.15
C GLU A 101 14.33 -5.84 -6.75
N VAL A 102 14.00 -5.07 -5.71
CA VAL A 102 12.62 -4.86 -5.25
C VAL A 102 11.88 -3.90 -6.18
N ALA A 103 12.58 -2.89 -6.72
CA ALA A 103 12.04 -1.93 -7.69
C ALA A 103 11.58 -2.59 -9.01
N LYS A 104 12.09 -3.78 -9.35
CA LYS A 104 11.65 -4.55 -10.53
C LYS A 104 10.28 -5.20 -10.34
N ILE A 105 9.77 -5.28 -9.11
CA ILE A 105 8.46 -5.87 -8.83
C ILE A 105 7.39 -4.81 -9.10
N SER A 106 6.67 -4.95 -10.21
CA SER A 106 5.59 -4.06 -10.61
C SER A 106 4.26 -4.80 -10.65
N SER A 107 3.20 -4.21 -10.07
CA SER A 107 1.83 -4.71 -10.21
C SER A 107 1.44 -4.93 -11.68
N THR A 108 1.92 -4.09 -12.60
CA THR A 108 1.61 -4.21 -14.02
C THR A 108 2.17 -5.49 -14.63
N ASP A 109 3.40 -5.87 -14.29
CA ASP A 109 4.02 -7.09 -14.82
C ASP A 109 3.41 -8.34 -14.18
N ILE A 110 3.04 -8.26 -12.91
CA ILE A 110 2.30 -9.32 -12.22
C ILE A 110 0.96 -9.57 -12.91
N ARG A 111 0.18 -8.51 -13.20
CA ARG A 111 -1.10 -8.65 -13.93
C ARG A 111 -0.90 -9.29 -15.31
N LYS A 112 0.10 -8.85 -16.07
CA LYS A 112 0.41 -9.43 -17.39
C LYS A 112 0.76 -10.91 -17.33
N ASN A 113 1.47 -11.35 -16.29
CA ASN A 113 1.85 -12.76 -16.15
C ASN A 113 0.66 -13.65 -15.78
N ILE A 114 -0.26 -13.18 -14.94
CA ILE A 114 -1.49 -13.91 -14.61
C ILE A 114 -2.36 -14.10 -15.85
N MET A 115 -2.53 -13.04 -16.66
CA MET A 115 -3.31 -13.08 -17.91
C MET A 115 -2.73 -14.00 -19.00
N LYS A 116 -1.44 -14.36 -18.93
CA LYS A 116 -0.80 -15.27 -19.91
C LYS A 116 -0.88 -16.75 -19.52
N GLN A 117 -1.22 -17.03 -18.25
CA GLN A 117 -1.27 -18.39 -17.71
C GLN A 117 -2.70 -18.92 -17.55
N GLY A 118 -3.71 -18.08 -17.79
CA GLY A 118 -5.11 -18.47 -17.95
C GLY A 118 -5.49 -18.52 -19.42
#